data_AF-A0A5J6PWF2-F1
#
_entry.id   AF-A0A5J6PWF2-F1
#
_cell.length_a   1.000
_cell.length_b   1.000
_cell.length_c   1.000
_cell.angle_alpha   90.00
_cell.angle_beta   90.00
_cell.angle_gamma   90.00
#
_symmetry.space_group_name_H-M   'P 1'
#
loop_
_entity.id
_entity.type
_entity.pdbx_description
1 polymer ?
#
loop_
_entity_poly.entity_id
_entity_poly.type
_entity_poly.pdbx_seq_one_letter_code
_entity_poly.pdbx_strand_id
1 'polypeptide(L)'
;MNDLNSVRDSLRELGLKQGIDLGDEKAIAKFNDEVPFDSRWFDSRWLCCYLEDWNEELEERLHYFFKNMSDYQDAMDKEDIKSATSSFHAALSCAGDVSNIFGYIKNDMVKLLHGEDKTTDFQWPQFNNE
;
A
#
# COMPACT_ATOMS: atom_id res chain seq x y z
N MET A 1 -15.47 -1.78 -8.60
CA MET A 1 -14.81 -2.33 -7.41
C MET A 1 -14.66 -1.18 -6.44
N ASN A 2 -15.47 -1.13 -5.38
CA ASN A 2 -15.44 -0.08 -4.35
C ASN A 2 -14.82 -0.61 -3.04
N ASP A 3 -14.00 -1.65 -3.11
CA ASP A 3 -13.58 -2.46 -1.97
C ASP A 3 -12.11 -2.87 -2.13
N LEU A 4 -11.22 -2.30 -1.32
CA LEU A 4 -9.79 -2.64 -1.30
C LEU A 4 -9.55 -4.03 -0.69
N ASN A 5 -10.42 -4.53 0.18
CA ASN A 5 -10.31 -5.91 0.68
C ASN A 5 -10.54 -6.92 -0.45
N SER A 6 -11.47 -6.64 -1.37
CA SER A 6 -11.61 -7.45 -2.58
C SER A 6 -10.35 -7.46 -3.46
N VAL A 7 -9.62 -6.34 -3.54
CA VAL A 7 -8.32 -6.27 -4.23
C VAL A 7 -7.30 -7.13 -3.50
N ARG A 8 -7.13 -6.92 -2.18
CA ARG A 8 -6.26 -7.71 -1.30
C ARG A 8 -6.49 -9.21 -1.50
N ASP A 9 -7.73 -9.66 -1.41
CA ASP A 9 -8.09 -11.07 -1.48
C ASP A 9 -7.79 -11.66 -2.87
N SER A 10 -8.02 -10.89 -3.94
CA SER A 10 -7.65 -11.29 -5.30
C SER A 10 -6.14 -11.44 -5.47
N LEU A 11 -5.35 -10.53 -4.89
CA LEU A 11 -3.89 -10.59 -4.92
C LEU A 11 -3.37 -11.77 -4.09
N ARG A 12 -3.96 -12.06 -2.93
CA ARG A 12 -3.66 -13.26 -2.13
C ARG A 12 -3.92 -14.54 -2.91
N GLU A 13 -5.08 -14.65 -3.56
CA GLU A 13 -5.41 -15.82 -4.38
C GLU A 13 -4.41 -16.02 -5.52
N LEU A 14 -3.99 -14.93 -6.16
CA LEU A 14 -2.98 -14.96 -7.20
C LEU A 14 -1.60 -15.38 -6.66
N GLY A 15 -1.20 -14.85 -5.50
CA GLY A 15 0.02 -15.28 -4.80
C GLY A 15 0.00 -16.78 -4.54
N LEU A 16 -1.11 -17.32 -4.03
CA LEU A 16 -1.26 -18.75 -3.77
C LEU A 16 -1.10 -19.60 -5.04
N LYS A 17 -1.62 -19.15 -6.19
CA LYS A 17 -1.42 -19.81 -7.49
C LYS A 17 0.05 -19.83 -7.92
N GLN A 18 0.81 -18.82 -7.53
CA GLN A 18 2.26 -18.73 -7.75
C GLN A 18 3.08 -19.45 -6.66
N GLY A 19 2.41 -20.04 -5.66
CA GLY A 19 3.04 -20.77 -4.55
C GLY A 19 3.57 -19.88 -3.43
N ILE A 20 3.02 -18.68 -3.29
CA ILE A 20 3.37 -17.72 -2.24
C ILE A 20 2.11 -17.45 -1.40
N ASP A 21 2.13 -17.80 -0.12
CA ASP A 21 1.05 -17.37 0.79
C ASP A 21 1.36 -15.95 1.29
N LEU A 22 0.80 -14.95 0.59
CA LEU A 22 0.93 -13.54 0.98
C LEU A 22 0.32 -13.25 2.35
N GLY A 23 -0.53 -14.15 2.90
CA GLY A 23 -1.04 -14.05 4.26
C GLY A 23 -0.11 -14.59 5.34
N ASP A 24 1.01 -15.22 5.00
CA ASP A 24 2.01 -15.68 5.98
C ASP A 24 3.02 -14.55 6.27
N GLU A 25 2.71 -13.71 7.25
CA GLU A 25 3.57 -12.60 7.66
C GLU A 25 5.00 -13.02 7.99
N LYS A 26 5.21 -14.22 8.54
CA LYS A 26 6.56 -14.67 8.92
C LYS A 26 7.36 -15.02 7.68
N ALA A 27 6.74 -15.67 6.70
CA ALA A 27 7.37 -15.96 5.42
C ALA A 27 7.70 -14.65 4.67
N ILE A 28 6.76 -13.70 4.63
CA ILE A 28 6.94 -12.41 3.96
C ILE A 28 8.00 -11.55 4.65
N ALA A 29 7.99 -11.45 5.97
CA ALA A 29 9.01 -10.72 6.72
C ALA A 29 10.40 -11.32 6.49
N LYS A 30 10.53 -12.65 6.55
CA LYS A 30 11.80 -13.33 6.26
C LYS A 30 12.28 -13.05 4.83
N PHE A 31 11.40 -13.12 3.84
CA PHE A 31 11.75 -12.76 2.46
C PHE A 31 12.25 -11.31 2.37
N ASN A 32 11.52 -10.37 2.97
CA ASN A 32 11.87 -8.95 2.95
C ASN A 32 13.20 -8.64 3.67
N ASP A 33 13.56 -9.41 4.70
CA ASP A 33 14.86 -9.32 5.38
C ASP A 33 16.02 -9.79 4.50
N GLU A 34 15.77 -10.75 3.61
CA GLU A 34 16.77 -11.27 2.67
C GLU A 34 16.99 -10.32 1.46
N VAL A 35 16.03 -9.43 1.18
CA VAL A 35 16.14 -8.39 0.14
C VAL A 35 16.94 -7.19 0.66
N PRO A 36 18.07 -6.80 0.03
CA PRO A 36 18.87 -5.65 0.45
C PRO A 36 18.06 -4.35 0.56
N PHE A 37 18.27 -3.59 1.64
CA PHE A 37 17.64 -2.27 1.85
C PHE A 37 18.37 -1.18 1.05
N ASP A 38 18.27 -1.20 -0.28
CA ASP A 38 18.64 -0.08 -1.14
C ASP A 38 17.40 0.31 -1.96
N SER A 39 17.19 1.62 -2.13
CA SER A 39 16.12 2.23 -2.94
C SER A 39 15.89 1.56 -4.31
N ARG A 40 16.93 0.99 -4.92
CA ARG A 40 16.82 0.25 -6.19
C ARG A 40 16.14 -1.11 -6.08
N TRP A 41 16.06 -1.67 -4.87
CA TRP A 41 15.51 -2.98 -4.53
C TRP A 41 14.27 -2.87 -3.65
N PHE A 42 13.83 -1.64 -3.34
CA PHE A 42 12.60 -1.42 -2.61
C PHE A 42 11.40 -2.02 -3.34
N ASP A 43 11.42 -1.96 -4.67
CA ASP A 43 10.40 -2.56 -5.55
C ASP A 43 10.40 -4.11 -5.51
N SER A 44 11.49 -4.73 -5.02
CA SER A 44 11.61 -6.19 -4.92
C SER A 44 10.99 -6.75 -3.63
N ARG A 45 10.58 -5.91 -2.68
CA ARG A 45 9.93 -6.31 -1.42
C ARG A 45 8.42 -6.43 -1.59
N TRP A 46 7.79 -7.24 -0.74
CA TRP A 46 6.34 -7.22 -0.55
C TRP A 46 5.99 -6.09 0.40
N LEU A 47 5.26 -5.09 -0.07
CA LEU A 47 5.07 -3.84 0.66
C LEU A 47 3.73 -3.77 1.39
N CYS A 48 2.70 -4.51 0.94
CA CYS A 48 1.40 -4.51 1.59
C CYS A 48 1.33 -5.50 2.76
N CYS A 49 0.56 -5.16 3.79
CA CYS A 49 0.17 -6.10 4.84
C CYS A 49 -1.14 -6.81 4.46
N TYR A 50 -1.09 -8.09 4.11
CA TYR A 50 -2.26 -8.83 3.60
C TYR A 50 -3.20 -9.39 4.70
N LEU A 51 -2.91 -9.12 5.98
CA LEU A 51 -3.77 -9.48 7.10
C LEU A 51 -4.71 -8.36 7.53
N GLU A 52 -4.39 -7.11 7.19
CA GLU A 52 -5.14 -5.93 7.59
C GLU A 52 -6.39 -5.71 6.74
N ASP A 53 -7.38 -5.00 7.31
CA ASP A 53 -8.52 -4.47 6.58
C ASP A 53 -8.08 -3.19 5.84
N TRP A 54 -7.87 -3.31 4.53
CA TRP A 54 -7.38 -2.20 3.69
C TRP A 54 -8.41 -1.09 3.51
N ASN A 55 -9.71 -1.37 3.69
CA ASN A 55 -10.71 -0.32 3.70
C ASN A 55 -10.63 0.47 5.00
N GLU A 56 -10.54 -0.20 6.15
CA GLU A 56 -10.39 0.45 7.46
C GLU A 56 -9.12 1.30 7.50
N GLU A 57 -8.00 0.79 6.99
CA GLU A 57 -6.74 1.54 6.90
C GLU A 57 -6.91 2.82 6.05
N LEU A 58 -7.50 2.71 4.86
CA LEU A 58 -7.73 3.87 4.00
C LEU A 58 -8.69 4.88 4.66
N GLU A 59 -9.78 4.40 5.28
CA GLU A 59 -10.75 5.24 5.97
C GLU A 59 -10.11 5.99 7.14
N GLU A 60 -9.27 5.33 7.93
CA GLU A 60 -8.55 5.96 9.04
C GLU A 60 -7.60 7.06 8.55
N ARG A 61 -6.80 6.80 7.48
CA ARG A 61 -5.90 7.82 6.92
C ARG A 61 -6.65 9.02 6.35
N LEU A 62 -7.75 8.77 5.64
CA LEU A 62 -8.61 9.83 5.11
C LEU A 62 -9.27 10.62 6.25
N HIS A 63 -9.73 9.95 7.32
CA HIS A 63 -10.28 10.61 8.49
C HIS A 63 -9.30 11.62 9.08
N TYR A 64 -8.05 11.21 9.33
CA TYR A 64 -7.04 12.13 9.87
C TYR A 64 -6.65 13.23 8.89
N PHE A 65 -6.58 12.94 7.59
CA PHE A 65 -6.36 13.96 6.57
C PHE A 65 -7.43 15.06 6.64
N PHE A 66 -8.71 14.69 6.58
CA PHE A 66 -9.81 15.66 6.60
C PHE A 66 -9.93 16.37 7.94
N LYS A 67 -9.66 15.69 9.06
CA LYS A 67 -9.61 16.31 10.39
C LYS A 67 -8.54 17.41 10.45
N ASN A 68 -7.31 17.11 10.02
CA ASN A 68 -6.23 18.09 10.00
C ASN A 68 -6.53 19.27 9.06
N MET A 69 -7.20 19.03 7.92
CA MET A 69 -7.65 20.11 7.03
C MET A 69 -8.76 20.97 7.65
N SER A 70 -9.66 20.37 8.44
CA SER A 70 -10.67 21.11 9.21
C SER A 70 -10.01 21.97 10.29
N ASP A 71 -9.08 21.40 11.06
CA ASP A 71 -8.33 22.12 12.10
C ASP A 71 -7.49 23.27 11.50
N TYR A 72 -6.95 23.06 10.30
CA TYR A 72 -6.27 24.12 9.53
C TYR A 72 -7.21 25.28 9.21
N GLN A 73 -8.40 25.00 8.67
CA GLN A 73 -9.38 26.04 8.32
C GLN A 73 -9.83 26.81 9.58
N ASP A 74 -10.14 26.11 10.66
CA ASP A 74 -10.53 26.71 11.94
C ASP A 74 -9.45 27.62 12.53
N ALA A 75 -8.17 27.28 12.34
CA ALA A 75 -7.05 28.08 12.79
C ALA A 75 -6.83 29.32 11.90
N MET A 76 -7.01 29.17 10.58
CA MET A 76 -6.96 30.29 9.63
C MET A 76 -8.05 31.32 9.92
N ASP A 77 -9.27 30.88 10.22
CA ASP A 77 -10.41 31.77 10.56
C ASP A 77 -10.16 32.58 11.86
N LYS A 78 -9.30 32.06 12.75
CA LYS A 78 -8.88 32.71 14.01
C LYS A 78 -7.59 33.51 13.86
N GLU A 79 -7.01 33.57 12.66
CA GLU A 79 -5.69 34.16 12.39
C GLU A 79 -4.54 33.51 13.20
N ASP A 80 -4.72 32.28 13.69
CA ASP A 80 -3.68 31.51 14.39
C ASP A 80 -2.79 30.75 13.39
N ILE A 81 -1.83 31.50 12.82
CA ILE A 81 -0.90 31.00 11.80
C ILE A 81 -0.06 29.81 12.29
N LYS A 82 0.27 29.75 13.58
CA LYS A 82 1.10 28.67 14.14
C LYS A 82 0.33 27.36 14.10
N SER A 83 -0.90 27.35 14.63
CA SER A 83 -1.76 26.17 14.59
C SER A 83 -2.09 25.78 13.16
N ALA A 84 -2.40 26.75 12.30
CA ALA A 84 -2.67 26.49 10.89
C ALA A 84 -1.49 25.78 10.21
N THR A 85 -0.27 26.27 10.39
CA THR A 85 0.93 25.66 9.79
C THR A 85 1.13 24.21 10.28
N SER A 86 0.95 23.97 11.58
CA SER A 86 1.07 22.62 12.15
C SER A 86 0.01 21.66 11.61
N SER A 87 -1.26 22.07 11.57
CA SER A 87 -2.36 21.23 11.04
C SER A 87 -2.20 20.96 9.55
N PHE A 88 -1.78 21.95 8.76
CA PHE A 88 -1.52 21.75 7.33
C PHE A 88 -0.36 20.77 7.10
N HIS A 89 0.72 20.87 7.87
CA HIS A 89 1.83 19.92 7.79
C HIS A 89 1.38 18.50 8.13
N ALA A 90 0.56 18.33 9.18
CA ALA A 90 0.00 17.03 9.54
C ALA A 90 -0.90 16.46 8.41
N ALA A 91 -1.72 17.30 7.77
CA ALA A 91 -2.52 16.90 6.63
C ALA A 91 -1.65 16.44 5.44
N LEU A 92 -0.54 17.12 5.15
CA LEU A 92 0.39 16.69 4.10
C LEU A 92 1.00 15.32 4.38
N SER A 93 1.36 15.03 5.64
CA SER A 93 1.82 13.70 6.04
C SER A 93 0.74 12.64 5.79
N CYS A 94 -0.51 12.89 6.19
CA CYS A 94 -1.62 11.97 5.91
C CYS A 94 -1.86 11.77 4.40
N ALA A 95 -1.72 12.82 3.58
CA ALA A 95 -1.83 12.70 2.14
C ALA A 95 -0.71 11.82 1.55
N GLY A 96 0.49 11.93 2.09
CA GLY A 96 1.61 11.02 1.80
C GLY A 96 1.27 9.57 2.14
N ASP A 97 0.73 9.31 3.33
CA ASP A 97 0.31 7.96 3.75
C ASP A 97 -0.76 7.38 2.82
N VAL A 98 -1.77 8.16 2.43
CA VAL A 98 -2.79 7.73 1.46
C VAL A 98 -2.15 7.39 0.11
N SER A 99 -1.21 8.21 -0.37
CA SER A 99 -0.48 7.92 -1.60
C SER A 99 0.37 6.64 -1.50
N ASN A 100 0.94 6.36 -0.33
CA ASN A 100 1.76 5.18 -0.10
C ASN A 100 0.94 3.89 -0.18
N ILE A 101 -0.30 3.86 0.35
CA ILE A 101 -1.20 2.70 0.23
C ILE A 101 -1.31 2.26 -1.23
N PHE A 102 -1.67 3.18 -2.14
CA PHE A 102 -1.79 2.84 -3.56
C PHE A 102 -0.44 2.54 -4.23
N GLY A 103 0.64 3.19 -3.78
CA GLY A 103 2.00 2.90 -4.22
C GLY A 103 2.41 1.45 -3.91
N TYR A 104 2.14 0.98 -2.71
CA TYR A 104 2.43 -0.38 -2.27
C TYR A 104 1.59 -1.41 -3.02
N ILE A 105 0.29 -1.17 -3.18
CA ILE A 105 -0.60 -2.05 -3.95
C ILE A 105 -0.08 -2.19 -5.38
N LYS A 106 0.26 -1.06 -6.02
CA LYS A 106 0.82 -1.06 -7.38
C LYS A 106 2.10 -1.88 -7.46
N ASN A 107 3.01 -1.73 -6.49
CA ASN A 107 4.26 -2.47 -6.46
C ASN A 107 4.03 -3.99 -6.44
N ASP A 108 3.23 -4.45 -5.48
CA ASP A 108 2.94 -5.87 -5.30
C ASP A 108 2.19 -6.46 -6.51
N MET A 109 1.27 -5.68 -7.11
CA MET A 109 0.61 -6.06 -8.37
C MET A 109 1.62 -6.29 -9.51
N VAL A 110 2.58 -5.38 -9.70
CA VAL A 110 3.62 -5.51 -10.73
C VAL A 110 4.48 -6.75 -10.47
N LYS A 111 4.84 -6.99 -9.22
CA LYS A 111 5.64 -8.15 -8.80
C LYS A 111 4.93 -9.47 -9.10
N LEU A 112 3.63 -9.57 -8.81
CA LEU A 112 2.78 -10.72 -9.17
C LEU A 112 2.63 -10.86 -10.70
N LEU A 113 2.55 -9.77 -11.45
CA LEU A 113 2.49 -9.80 -12.91
C LEU A 113 3.78 -10.33 -13.54
N HIS A 114 4.94 -9.97 -13.00
CA HIS A 114 6.22 -10.51 -13.47
C HIS A 114 6.43 -11.96 -13.03
N GLY A 115 5.79 -12.38 -11.94
CA GLY A 115 5.96 -13.72 -11.37
C GLY A 115 7.39 -13.96 -10.87
N GLU A 116 8.04 -12.91 -10.34
CA GLU A 116 9.45 -12.88 -9.94
C GLU A 116 9.79 -13.91 -8.86
N ASP A 117 8.84 -14.17 -7.95
CA ASP A 117 9.05 -15.02 -6.78
C ASP A 117 8.30 -16.35 -6.85
N LYS A 118 7.72 -16.70 -7.99
CA LYS A 118 6.89 -17.90 -8.10
C LYS A 118 7.70 -19.16 -7.76
N THR A 119 7.10 -20.04 -6.96
CA THR A 119 7.69 -21.32 -6.57
C THR A 119 7.05 -22.50 -7.32
N THR A 120 5.97 -22.24 -8.07
CA THR A 120 5.26 -23.20 -8.92
C THR A 120 5.65 -23.05 -10.39
N ASP A 121 5.13 -23.94 -11.24
CA ASP A 121 5.25 -23.87 -12.70
C ASP A 121 4.31 -22.86 -13.35
N PHE A 122 3.58 -22.06 -12.55
CA PHE A 122 2.64 -21.05 -13.01
C PHE A 122 3.21 -20.17 -14.13
N GLN A 123 2.45 -20.01 -15.21
CA GLN A 123 2.76 -19.10 -16.30
C GLN A 123 1.56 -18.22 -16.59
N TRP A 124 1.80 -16.93 -16.73
CA TRP A 124 0.82 -16.04 -17.33
C TRP A 124 0.57 -16.47 -18.78
N PRO A 125 -0.69 -16.49 -19.24
CA PRO A 125 -0.99 -16.59 -20.66
C PRO A 125 -0.21 -15.52 -21.42
N GLN A 126 0.41 -15.91 -22.53
CA GLN A 126 1.09 -14.96 -23.40
C GLN A 126 0.01 -14.15 -24.13
N PHE A 127 -0.06 -12.86 -23.83
CA PHE A 127 -0.86 -11.93 -24.62
C PHE A 127 -0.02 -11.54 -25.84
N ASN A 128 -0.17 -12.27 -26.94
CA ASN A 128 0.41 -11.85 -28.21
C ASN A 128 -0.28 -10.54 -28.60
N ASN A 129 0.50 -9.47 -28.71
CA ASN A 129 0.05 -8.23 -29.34
C ASN A 129 -0.11 -8.51 -30.84
N GLU A 130 -1.29 -8.97 -31.26
CA GLU A 130 -1.74 -8.86 -32.65
C GLU A 130 -2.01 -7.40 -33.01
#